data_AF-A0A4U9CYG6-F1
#
_entry.id   AF-A0A4U9CYG6-F1
#
_cell.length_a   1.000
_cell.length_b   1.000
_cell.length_c   1.000
_cell.angle_alpha   90.00
_cell.angle_beta   90.00
_cell.angle_gamma   90.00
#
_symmetry.space_group_name_H-M   'P 1'
#
loop_
_entity.id
_entity.type
_entity.pdbx_description
1 polymer ?
#
loop_
_entity_poly.entity_id
_entity_poly.type
_entity_poly.pdbx_seq_one_letter_code
_entity_poly.pdbx_strand_id
1 'polypeptide(L)'
;MLANLEVKWLYDVIALEESRSFTLAAKTRNISQSSFSRRIQALEASLGFSIFDRGVNPLQLTTRGKIFVGYARNMLDDMDFQISRIKG
;
A
#
# COMPACT_ATOMS: atom_id res chain seq x y z
N MET A 1 12.71 -7.54 -12.22
CA MET A 1 12.70 -8.20 -10.90
C MET A 1 12.27 -7.15 -9.88
N LEU A 2 11.39 -7.45 -8.92
CA LEU A 2 10.85 -6.53 -7.90
C LEU A 2 11.93 -6.08 -6.89
N ALA A 3 13.03 -5.50 -7.37
CA ALA A 3 14.13 -5.10 -6.51
C ALA A 3 13.65 -3.95 -5.60
N ASN A 4 13.76 -4.17 -4.29
CA ASN A 4 13.60 -3.18 -3.23
C ASN A 4 12.17 -2.85 -2.75
N LEU A 5 11.19 -3.75 -2.93
CA LEU A 5 9.86 -3.59 -2.33
C LEU A 5 9.91 -3.92 -0.83
N GLU A 6 9.43 -2.99 0.01
CA GLU A 6 9.37 -3.17 1.46
C GLU A 6 7.96 -3.56 1.92
N VAL A 7 7.84 -4.52 2.85
CA VAL A 7 6.55 -4.96 3.42
C VAL A 7 5.74 -3.79 3.98
N LYS A 8 6.41 -2.79 4.58
CA LYS A 8 5.74 -1.58 5.10
C LYS A 8 4.98 -0.82 4.02
N TRP A 9 5.41 -0.86 2.76
CA TRP A 9 4.72 -0.22 1.64
C TRP A 9 3.41 -0.92 1.28
N LEU A 10 3.32 -2.24 1.51
CA LEU A 10 2.08 -3.00 1.32
C LEU A 10 1.02 -2.58 2.35
N TYR A 11 1.42 -2.42 3.62
CA TYR A 11 0.53 -1.83 4.61
C TYR A 11 0.17 -0.38 4.28
N ASP A 12 1.13 0.41 3.78
CA ASP A 12 0.89 1.82 3.44
C ASP A 12 -0.13 1.94 2.28
N VAL A 13 -0.04 1.12 1.22
CA VAL A 13 -1.02 1.14 0.12
C VAL A 13 -2.42 0.73 0.56
N ILE A 14 -2.54 -0.28 1.43
CA ILE A 14 -3.83 -0.73 1.97
C ILE A 14 -4.45 0.38 2.83
N ALA A 15 -3.66 1.01 3.70
CA ALA A 15 -4.13 2.12 4.52
C ALA A 15 -4.60 3.32 3.68
N LEU A 16 -3.96 3.59 2.53
CA LEU A 16 -4.39 4.65 1.62
C LEU A 16 -5.68 4.30 0.88
N GLU A 17 -5.87 3.03 0.52
CA GLU A 17 -7.10 2.54 -0.11
C GLU A 17 -8.30 2.65 0.84
N GLU A 18 -8.13 2.25 2.10
CA GLU A 18 -9.17 2.31 3.13
C GLU A 18 -9.55 3.75 3.51
N SER A 19 -8.55 4.62 3.65
CA SER A 19 -8.77 6.01 4.10
C SER A 19 -9.12 6.99 2.96
N ARG A 20 -8.75 6.67 1.72
CA ARG A 20 -8.81 7.54 0.54
C ARG A 20 -8.23 8.94 0.76
N SER A 21 -7.31 9.07 1.72
CA SER A 21 -6.72 10.35 2.13
C SER A 21 -5.29 10.14 2.60
N PHE A 22 -4.33 10.77 1.92
CA PHE A 22 -2.91 10.69 2.29
C PHE A 22 -2.65 11.17 3.72
N THR A 23 -3.36 12.21 4.17
CA THR A 23 -3.20 12.73 5.53
C THR A 23 -3.71 11.74 6.58
N LEU A 24 -4.88 11.15 6.35
CA LEU A 24 -5.46 10.16 7.28
C LEU A 24 -4.63 8.87 7.28
N ALA A 25 -4.24 8.36 6.11
CA ALA A 25 -3.38 7.18 5.99
C ALA A 25 -2.06 7.35 6.72
N ALA A 26 -1.38 8.49 6.53
CA ALA A 26 -0.11 8.78 7.20
C ALA A 26 -0.25 8.82 8.73
N LYS A 27 -1.36 9.40 9.22
CA LYS A 27 -1.70 9.41 10.65
C LYS A 27 -1.90 7.99 11.17
N THR A 28 -2.67 7.14 10.47
CA THR A 28 -2.89 5.73 10.85
C THR A 28 -1.58 4.94 10.86
N ARG A 29 -0.64 5.27 9.97
CA ARG A 29 0.69 4.64 9.88
C ARG A 29 1.75 5.28 10.78
N ASN A 30 1.38 6.25 11.63
CA ASN A 30 2.26 6.96 12.57
C ASN A 30 3.52 7.55 11.90
N ILE A 31 3.37 8.12 10.70
CA ILE A 31 4.45 8.83 10.00
C ILE A 31 3.97 10.16 9.43
N SER A 32 4.90 11.03 9.04
CA SER A 32 4.54 12.27 8.36
C SER A 32 3.88 11.99 7.00
N GLN A 33 2.96 12.85 6.58
CA GLN A 33 2.32 12.75 5.26
C GLN A 33 3.35 12.80 4.12
N SER A 34 4.40 13.61 4.25
CA SER A 34 5.49 13.69 3.28
C SER A 34 6.25 12.36 3.14
N SER A 35 6.55 11.69 4.26
CA SER A 35 7.21 10.39 4.28
C SER A 35 6.31 9.31 3.68
N PHE A 36 5.02 9.33 4.01
CA PHE A 36 4.03 8.40 3.48
C PHE A 36 3.87 8.54 1.96
N SER A 37 3.70 9.77 1.47
CA SER A 37 3.63 10.07 0.03
C SER A 37 4.85 9.58 -0.72
N ARG A 38 6.06 9.79 -0.16
CA ARG A 38 7.31 9.33 -0.77
C ARG A 38 7.39 7.81 -0.87
N ARG A 39 6.86 7.07 0.13
CA ARG A 39 6.79 5.60 0.09
C ARG A 39 5.83 5.09 -0.98
N ILE A 40 4.64 5.69 -1.08
CA ILE A 40 3.67 5.34 -2.15
C ILE A 40 4.26 5.64 -3.53
N GLN A 41 4.94 6.78 -3.71
CA GLN A 41 5.62 7.11 -4.97
C GLN A 41 6.74 6.11 -5.30
N ALA A 42 7.55 5.72 -4.31
CA ALA A 42 8.60 4.72 -4.51
C ALA A 42 8.03 3.34 -4.89
N LEU A 43 6.90 2.95 -4.29
CA LEU A 43 6.17 1.74 -4.64
C LEU A 43 5.66 1.80 -6.09
N GLU A 44 4.93 2.86 -6.46
CA GLU A 44 4.41 3.03 -7.83
C GLU A 44 5.54 3.04 -8.87
N ALA A 45 6.68 3.67 -8.55
CA ALA A 45 7.87 3.69 -9.40
C ALA A 45 8.50 2.29 -9.56
N SER A 46 8.61 1.52 -8.47
CA SER A 46 9.13 0.15 -8.48
C SER A 46 8.24 -0.80 -9.31
N LEU A 47 6.92 -0.59 -9.26
CA LEU A 47 5.94 -1.38 -10.02
C LEU A 47 5.84 -0.96 -11.49
N GLY A 48 6.27 0.26 -11.84
CA GLY A 48 6.14 0.83 -13.18
C GLY A 48 4.70 1.19 -13.54
N PHE A 49 3.82 1.41 -12.55
CA PHE A 49 2.45 1.87 -12.76
C PHE A 49 1.87 2.58 -11.55
N SER A 50 0.92 3.48 -11.80
CA SER A 50 0.16 4.16 -10.75
C SER A 50 -0.89 3.23 -10.15
N ILE A 51 -0.90 3.14 -8.83
CA ILE A 51 -1.91 2.42 -8.05
C ILE A 51 -3.13 3.32 -7.85
N PHE A 52 -2.91 4.62 -7.63
CA PHE A 52 -4.00 5.57 -7.38
C PHE A 52 -4.15 6.57 -8.53
N ASP A 53 -5.40 6.92 -8.83
CA ASP A 53 -5.76 8.04 -9.68
C ASP A 53 -5.80 9.32 -8.84
N ARG A 54 -4.83 10.22 -9.08
CA ARG A 54 -4.70 11.50 -8.36
C ARG A 54 -5.53 12.63 -8.98
N GLY A 55 -6.17 12.40 -10.12
CA GLY A 55 -7.02 13.39 -10.80
C GLY A 55 -8.44 13.45 -10.24
N VAL A 56 -8.81 12.52 -9.36
CA VAL A 56 -10.16 12.39 -8.82
C VAL A 56 -10.19 12.63 -7.31
N ASN A 57 -11.27 13.28 -6.86
CA ASN A 57 -11.57 13.49 -5.45
C ASN A 57 -13.00 12.98 -5.17
N PRO A 58 -13.19 11.94 -4.34
CA PRO A 58 -12.20 11.28 -3.49
C PRO A 58 -11.21 10.41 -4.28
N LEU A 59 -10.00 10.22 -3.71
CA LEU A 59 -8.94 9.39 -4.29
C LEU A 59 -9.46 7.99 -4.63
N GLN A 60 -9.13 7.48 -5.81
CA GLN A 60 -9.54 6.15 -6.28
C GLN A 60 -8.34 5.30 -6.72
N LEU A 61 -8.54 3.98 -6.76
CA LEU A 61 -7.59 3.06 -7.38
C LEU A 61 -7.76 3.06 -8.90
N THR A 62 -6.64 2.96 -9.62
CA THR A 62 -6.64 2.61 -11.06
C THR A 62 -7.04 1.14 -11.24
N THR A 63 -7.34 0.70 -12.46
CA THR A 63 -7.62 -0.71 -12.75
C THR A 63 -6.47 -1.63 -12.30
N ARG A 64 -5.22 -1.24 -12.56
CA ARG A 64 -4.04 -2.00 -12.12
C ARG A 64 -3.85 -1.92 -10.60
N GLY A 65 -4.17 -0.76 -10.00
CA GLY A 65 -4.13 -0.55 -8.56
C GLY A 65 -5.08 -1.46 -7.80
N LYS A 66 -6.32 -1.64 -8.28
CA LYS A 66 -7.30 -2.57 -7.68
C LYS A 66 -6.75 -3.99 -7.60
N ILE A 67 -6.18 -4.48 -8.69
CA ILE A 67 -5.60 -5.82 -8.77
C ILE A 67 -4.41 -5.93 -7.80
N PHE A 68 -3.50 -4.94 -7.82
CA PHE A 68 -2.32 -4.94 -6.97
C PHE A 68 -2.65 -4.92 -5.48
N VAL A 69 -3.59 -4.06 -5.05
CA VAL A 69 -4.01 -3.99 -3.64
C VAL A 69 -4.63 -5.31 -3.18
N GLY A 70 -5.40 -5.99 -4.04
CA GLY A 70 -5.90 -7.34 -3.76
C GLY A 70 -4.77 -8.35 -3.51
N TYR A 71 -3.74 -8.36 -4.35
CA TYR A 71 -2.57 -9.22 -4.12
C TYR A 71 -1.78 -8.85 -2.86
N ALA A 72 -1.61 -7.55 -2.58
CA ALA A 72 -0.92 -7.08 -1.38
C ALA A 72 -1.63 -7.54 -0.11
N ARG A 73 -2.97 -7.46 -0.06
CA ARG A 73 -3.77 -7.92 1.08
C ARG A 73 -3.62 -9.42 1.28
N ASN A 74 -3.82 -10.22 0.22
CA ASN A 74 -3.68 -11.68 0.28
C ASN A 74 -2.28 -12.12 0.75
N MET A 75 -1.22 -11.44 0.30
CA MET A 75 0.15 -11.77 0.69
C MET A 75 0.40 -11.50 2.17
N LEU A 76 -0.09 -10.37 2.70
CA LEU A 76 0.04 -10.06 4.13
C LEU A 76 -0.78 -11.02 4.99
N ASP A 77 -2.01 -11.33 4.57
CA ASP A 77 -2.88 -12.27 5.28
C ASP A 77 -2.27 -13.68 5.35
N ASP A 78 -1.70 -14.17 4.24
CA ASP A 78 -1.00 -15.46 4.22
C ASP A 78 0.24 -15.43 5.13
N MET A 79 1.07 -14.38 5.04
CA MET A 79 2.24 -14.24 5.91
C MET A 79 1.86 -14.23 7.40
N ASP A 80 0.82 -13.49 7.78
CA ASP A 80 0.33 -13.42 9.16
C ASP A 80 -0.22 -14.78 9.62
N PHE A 81 -0.92 -15.52 8.76
CA PHE A 81 -1.38 -16.87 9.03
C PHE A 81 -0.21 -17.84 9.25
N GLN A 82 0.79 -17.85 8.36
CA GLN A 82 1.95 -18.74 8.48
C GLN A 82 2.75 -18.43 9.75
N ILE A 83 2.98 -17.14 10.07
CA ILE A 83 3.69 -16.74 11.28
C ILE A 83 2.93 -17.16 12.53
N SER A 84 1.60 -17.00 12.55
CA SER A 84 0.77 -17.41 13.68
C SER A 84 0.86 -18.92 13.93
N ARG A 85 0.80 -19.72 12.86
CA ARG A 85 0.97 -21.17 12.94
C ARG A 85 2.34 -21.61 13.47
N ILE A 86 3.39 -20.87 13.16
CA ILE A 86 4.75 -21.16 13.65
C ILE A 86 4.88 -20.83 15.14
N LYS A 87 4.18 -19.80 15.63
CA LYS A 87 4.24 -19.39 17.04
C LYS A 87 3.52 -20.34 17.99
N GLY A 88 2.58 -21.16 17.48
CA GLY A 88 1.73 -22.04 18.28
C GLY A 88 0.41 -21.38 18.62
#